data_AF-A0A4V2HUL9-F1
#
_entry.id   AF-A0A4V2HUL9-F1
#
_cell.length_a   1.000
_cell.length_b   1.000
_cell.length_c   1.000
_cell.angle_alpha   90.00
_cell.angle_beta   90.00
_cell.angle_gamma   90.00
#
_symmetry.space_group_name_H-M   'P 1'
#
loop_
_entity.id
_entity.type
_entity.pdbx_description
1 polymer ?
#
loop_
_entity_poly.entity_id
_entity_poly.type
_entity_poly.pdbx_seq_one_letter_code
_entity_poly.pdbx_strand_id
1 'polypeptide(L)'
;MSKITRLSNSQIAGTSHVSSTLLGALEDREFAAPLVKECGFLDWMATAQHQSRQHLEEAITTGEALMAEHPWLFEQLQSACAPATIDDARRELAILYMAYPGKEASLSSFMHIVLADVVDARASRFVLAASCRRLRHTLKFRPSIAEVLQAMSPTTDDAALRWLYHAAGQIAAVSGFVATARKRLVVGDYTRSDRNG
;
A
#
# COMPACT_ATOMS: atom_id res chain seq x y z
N MET A 1 -0.52 27.27 -32.47
CA MET A 1 -0.59 25.91 -31.87
C MET A 1 0.22 25.92 -30.58
N SER A 2 -0.44 25.91 -29.43
CA SER A 2 0.23 25.89 -28.12
C SER A 2 0.85 24.51 -27.89
N LYS A 3 2.16 24.45 -27.62
CA LYS A 3 2.83 23.20 -27.22
C LYS A 3 2.31 22.86 -25.82
N ILE A 4 1.48 21.83 -25.71
CA ILE A 4 1.05 21.30 -24.42
C ILE A 4 2.29 20.71 -23.74
N THR A 5 2.82 21.45 -22.77
CA THR A 5 3.93 21.00 -21.93
C THR A 5 3.40 19.87 -21.04
N ARG A 6 3.84 18.63 -21.27
CA ARG A 6 3.64 17.56 -20.28
C ARG A 6 4.30 18.01 -18.99
N LEU A 7 3.55 18.06 -17.89
CA LEU A 7 4.12 18.28 -16.56
C LEU A 7 5.23 17.24 -16.34
N SER A 8 6.40 17.68 -15.89
CA SER A 8 7.49 16.75 -15.59
C SER A 8 7.12 15.91 -14.36
N ASN A 9 7.61 14.66 -14.29
CA ASN A 9 7.40 13.79 -13.13
C ASN A 9 7.83 14.45 -11.80
N SER A 10 8.80 15.38 -11.85
CA SER A 10 9.25 16.17 -10.71
C SER A 10 8.22 17.20 -10.20
N GLN A 11 7.39 17.77 -11.08
CA GLN A 11 6.31 18.68 -10.69
C GLN A 11 5.13 17.93 -10.05
N ILE A 12 4.92 16.66 -10.45
CA ILE A 12 3.89 15.78 -9.88
C ILE A 12 4.31 15.22 -8.52
N ALA A 13 5.61 14.92 -8.33
CA ALA A 13 6.11 14.25 -7.12
C ALA A 13 5.90 15.03 -5.82
N GLY A 14 5.86 16.36 -5.86
CA GLY A 14 5.60 17.20 -4.69
C GLY A 14 4.12 17.33 -4.29
N THR A 15 3.22 16.68 -5.03
CA THR A 15 1.77 16.87 -4.88
C THR A 15 1.01 15.64 -4.43
N SER A 16 1.60 14.44 -4.42
CA SER A 16 0.93 13.23 -3.92
C SER A 16 0.97 13.15 -2.40
N HIS A 17 -0.08 12.58 -1.78
CA HIS A 17 -0.07 12.33 -0.33
C HIS A 17 0.83 11.15 0.05
N VAL A 18 1.05 10.22 -0.88
CA VAL A 18 1.96 9.09 -0.68
C VAL A 18 3.29 9.45 -1.29
N SER A 19 4.36 9.39 -0.50
CA SER A 19 5.68 9.78 -0.99
C SER A 19 6.09 8.92 -2.18
N SER A 20 6.69 9.55 -3.19
CA SER A 20 7.27 8.82 -4.32
C SER A 20 8.36 7.84 -3.88
N THR A 21 9.02 8.13 -2.74
CA THR A 21 10.01 7.27 -2.11
C THR A 21 9.39 5.97 -1.61
N LEU A 22 8.23 6.03 -0.94
CA LEU A 22 7.52 4.84 -0.48
C LEU A 22 7.09 3.95 -1.65
N LEU A 23 6.45 4.53 -2.67
CA LEU A 23 6.03 3.79 -3.85
C LEU A 23 7.24 3.21 -4.59
N GLY A 24 8.31 3.98 -4.76
CA GLY A 24 9.55 3.52 -5.39
C GLY A 24 10.19 2.35 -4.65
N ALA A 25 10.24 2.40 -3.32
CA ALA A 25 10.80 1.31 -2.52
C ALA A 25 9.97 0.02 -2.61
N LEU A 26 8.64 0.11 -2.67
CA LEU A 26 7.78 -1.07 -2.83
C LEU A 26 7.73 -1.59 -4.28
N GLU A 27 7.95 -0.70 -5.25
CA GLU A 27 8.14 -1.05 -6.67
C GLU A 27 9.47 -1.81 -6.88
N ASP A 28 10.51 -1.48 -6.12
CA ASP A 28 11.79 -2.19 -6.10
C ASP A 28 11.64 -3.58 -5.44
N ARG A 29 11.59 -4.62 -6.27
CA ARG A 29 11.44 -6.00 -5.80
C ARG A 29 12.70 -6.55 -5.12
N GLU A 30 13.88 -6.06 -5.46
CA GLU A 30 15.12 -6.52 -4.82
C GLU A 30 15.15 -6.08 -3.36
N PHE A 31 14.63 -4.88 -3.09
CA PHE A 31 14.43 -4.37 -1.74
C PHE A 31 13.20 -4.99 -1.04
N ALA A 32 12.02 -4.95 -1.67
CA ALA A 32 10.76 -5.28 -0.98
C ALA A 32 10.52 -6.79 -0.82
N ALA A 33 10.98 -7.64 -1.75
CA ALA A 33 10.65 -9.06 -1.69
C ALA A 33 11.26 -9.81 -0.49
N PRO A 34 12.53 -9.56 -0.09
CA PRO A 34 13.08 -10.11 1.15
C PRO A 34 12.27 -9.69 2.38
N LEU A 35 11.93 -8.40 2.48
CA LEU A 35 11.12 -7.85 3.58
C LEU A 35 9.76 -8.52 3.68
N VAL A 36 9.06 -8.67 2.55
CA VAL A 36 7.75 -9.32 2.50
C VAL A 36 7.84 -10.79 2.91
N LYS A 37 8.90 -11.50 2.52
CA LYS A 37 9.13 -12.89 2.94
C LYS A 37 9.33 -12.99 4.45
N GLU A 38 10.12 -12.08 5.03
CA GLU A 38 10.35 -12.01 6.47
C GLU A 38 9.06 -11.67 7.23
N CYS A 39 8.26 -10.72 6.73
CA CYS A 39 6.93 -10.42 7.27
C CYS A 39 6.00 -11.63 7.24
N GLY A 40 6.03 -12.43 6.16
CA GLY A 40 5.24 -13.67 6.07
C GLY A 40 5.70 -14.75 7.07
N PHE A 41 7.00 -14.83 7.35
CA PHE A 41 7.52 -15.70 8.41
C PHE A 41 7.09 -15.23 9.80
N LEU A 42 7.13 -13.92 10.05
CA LEU A 42 6.63 -13.30 11.29
C LEU A 42 5.14 -13.57 11.51
N ASP A 43 4.31 -13.43 10.48
CA ASP A 43 2.89 -13.77 10.54
C ASP A 43 2.71 -15.22 11.00
N TRP A 44 3.35 -16.17 10.31
CA TRP A 44 3.26 -17.58 10.66
C TRP A 44 3.70 -17.87 12.11
N MET A 45 4.80 -17.27 12.58
CA MET A 45 5.25 -17.43 13.97
C MET A 45 4.26 -16.83 14.97
N ALA A 46 3.66 -15.68 14.66
CA ALA A 46 2.75 -14.99 15.55
C ALA A 46 1.34 -15.63 15.59
N THR A 47 0.84 -16.14 14.46
CA THR A 47 -0.57 -16.51 14.28
C THR A 47 -0.83 -18.01 14.16
N ALA A 48 0.15 -18.82 13.77
CA ALA A 48 -0.11 -20.25 13.60
C ALA A 48 -0.43 -20.95 14.92
N GLN A 49 -1.22 -22.02 14.83
CA GLN A 49 -1.51 -22.89 15.95
C GLN A 49 -0.25 -23.66 16.37
N HIS A 50 -0.20 -24.05 17.64
CA HIS A 50 0.88 -24.89 18.19
C HIS A 50 2.28 -24.26 18.20
N GLN A 51 2.38 -22.95 18.12
CA GLN A 51 3.67 -22.26 18.22
C GLN A 51 4.26 -22.42 19.62
N SER A 52 5.58 -22.62 19.68
CA SER A 52 6.32 -22.70 20.93
C SER A 52 6.49 -21.31 21.53
N ARG A 53 6.81 -21.24 22.83
CA ARG A 53 7.19 -19.98 23.48
C ARG A 53 8.35 -19.28 22.75
N GLN A 54 9.36 -20.05 22.34
CA GLN A 54 10.54 -19.54 21.65
C GLN A 54 10.18 -18.86 20.32
N HIS A 55 9.27 -19.46 19.52
CA HIS A 55 8.84 -18.85 18.26
C HIS A 55 8.12 -17.51 18.47
N LEU A 56 7.33 -17.37 19.55
CA LEU A 56 6.67 -16.10 19.86
C LEU A 56 7.67 -15.03 20.32
N GLU A 57 8.67 -15.40 21.11
CA GLU A 57 9.76 -14.50 21.53
C GLU A 57 10.62 -14.07 20.32
N GLU A 58 10.88 -14.99 19.40
CA GLU A 58 11.56 -14.73 18.13
C GLU A 58 10.74 -13.79 17.23
N ALA A 59 9.43 -14.01 17.09
CA ALA A 59 8.56 -13.12 16.32
C ALA A 59 8.56 -11.68 16.85
N ILE A 60 8.57 -11.51 18.17
CA ILE A 60 8.67 -10.17 18.80
C ILE A 60 10.02 -9.54 18.47
N THR A 61 11.11 -10.26 18.73
CA THR A 61 12.47 -9.76 18.56
C THR A 61 12.74 -9.37 17.11
N THR A 62 12.41 -10.26 16.17
CA THR A 62 12.60 -10.03 14.73
C THR A 62 11.69 -8.92 14.23
N GLY A 63 10.43 -8.88 14.66
CA GLY A 63 9.50 -7.81 14.25
C GLY A 63 9.92 -6.43 14.75
N GLU A 64 10.43 -6.33 15.99
CA GLU A 64 10.96 -5.08 16.53
C GLU A 64 12.26 -4.65 15.84
N ALA A 65 13.16 -5.59 15.55
CA ALA A 65 14.38 -5.32 14.81
C ALA A 65 14.08 -4.80 13.40
N LEU A 66 13.14 -5.44 12.69
CA LEU A 66 12.72 -5.04 11.35
C LEU A 66 12.15 -3.61 11.33
N MET A 67 11.31 -3.27 12.30
CA MET A 67 10.77 -1.91 12.45
C MET A 67 11.85 -0.89 12.78
N ALA A 68 12.86 -1.26 13.57
CA ALA A 68 13.97 -0.40 13.93
C ALA A 68 14.97 -0.20 12.77
N GLU A 69 15.12 -1.17 11.88
CA GLU A 69 15.98 -1.09 10.68
C GLU A 69 15.38 -0.18 9.60
N HIS A 70 14.04 -0.17 9.47
CA HIS A 70 13.33 0.59 8.45
C HIS A 70 12.27 1.56 9.00
N PRO A 71 12.59 2.44 9.97
CA PRO A 71 11.59 3.23 10.68
C PRO A 71 10.77 4.12 9.76
N TRP A 72 11.42 4.72 8.75
CA TRP A 72 10.77 5.57 7.75
C TRP A 72 9.73 4.82 6.92
N LEU A 73 9.95 3.53 6.64
CA LEU A 73 9.07 2.71 5.80
C LEU A 73 7.78 2.39 6.57
N PHE A 74 7.91 1.94 7.82
CA PHE A 74 6.78 1.60 8.67
C PHE A 74 5.93 2.82 9.02
N GLU A 75 6.54 3.95 9.35
CA GLU A 75 5.83 5.21 9.62
C GLU A 75 5.00 5.65 8.41
N GLN A 76 5.61 5.65 7.22
CA GLN A 76 4.92 6.07 6.00
C GLN A 76 3.84 5.07 5.58
N LEU A 77 4.07 3.76 5.71
CA LEU A 77 3.07 2.73 5.42
C LEU A 77 1.87 2.84 6.35
N GLN A 78 2.07 3.07 7.65
CA GLN A 78 0.97 3.22 8.59
C GLN A 78 0.04 4.38 8.19
N SER A 79 0.62 5.52 7.80
CA SER A 79 -0.15 6.67 7.29
C SER A 79 -0.80 6.41 5.93
N ALA A 80 -0.13 5.65 5.05
CA ALA A 80 -0.60 5.35 3.70
C ALA A 80 -1.70 4.26 3.68
N CYS A 81 -1.74 3.38 4.68
CA CYS A 81 -2.79 2.37 4.84
C CYS A 81 -4.11 2.94 5.40
N ALA A 82 -4.11 4.19 5.88
CA ALA A 82 -5.35 4.86 6.29
C ALA A 82 -6.31 5.04 5.09
N PRO A 83 -7.63 5.04 5.33
CA PRO A 83 -8.62 5.36 4.30
C PRO A 83 -8.31 6.71 3.63
N ALA A 84 -8.44 6.76 2.30
CA ALA A 84 -8.27 8.00 1.56
C ALA A 84 -9.38 9.00 1.89
N THR A 85 -9.01 10.25 2.08
CA THR A 85 -9.96 11.35 2.24
C THR A 85 -10.46 11.84 0.88
N ILE A 86 -11.51 12.66 0.86
CA ILE A 86 -11.99 13.32 -0.36
C ILE A 86 -10.89 14.18 -0.99
N ASP A 87 -10.06 14.84 -0.16
CA ASP A 87 -8.97 15.68 -0.66
C ASP A 87 -7.82 14.85 -1.24
N ASP A 88 -7.55 13.66 -0.67
CA ASP A 88 -6.62 12.69 -1.27
C ASP A 88 -7.12 12.24 -2.65
N ALA A 89 -8.40 11.89 -2.76
CA ALA A 89 -9.04 11.50 -4.02
C ALA A 89 -8.97 12.63 -5.06
N ARG A 90 -9.37 13.85 -4.70
CA ARG A 90 -9.30 15.01 -5.61
C ARG A 90 -7.89 15.23 -6.15
N ARG A 91 -6.89 15.17 -5.27
CA ARG A 91 -5.49 15.37 -5.59
C ARG A 91 -4.96 14.30 -6.55
N GLU A 92 -5.14 13.02 -6.21
CA GLU A 92 -4.63 11.93 -7.05
C GLU A 92 -5.33 11.85 -8.41
N LEU A 93 -6.64 12.09 -8.44
CA LEU A 93 -7.41 12.15 -9.68
C LEU A 93 -6.98 13.36 -10.52
N ALA A 94 -6.77 14.54 -9.92
CA ALA A 94 -6.26 15.70 -10.64
C ALA A 94 -4.90 15.38 -11.30
N ILE A 95 -3.98 14.78 -10.55
CA ILE A 95 -2.68 14.35 -11.08
C ILE A 95 -2.85 13.35 -12.23
N LEU A 96 -3.72 12.34 -12.06
CA LEU A 96 -4.04 11.35 -13.09
C LEU A 96 -4.54 12.01 -14.37
N TYR A 97 -5.58 12.84 -14.27
CA TYR A 97 -6.26 13.39 -15.44
C TYR A 97 -5.48 14.52 -16.12
N MET A 98 -4.63 15.25 -15.40
CA MET A 98 -3.68 16.21 -15.99
C MET A 98 -2.66 15.53 -16.91
N ALA A 99 -2.39 14.23 -16.75
CA ALA A 99 -1.49 13.48 -17.64
C ALA A 99 -2.08 13.26 -19.05
N TYR A 100 -3.38 13.49 -19.25
CA TYR A 100 -4.09 13.20 -20.51
C TYR A 100 -4.71 14.47 -21.13
N PRO A 101 -4.09 15.06 -22.16
CA PRO A 101 -4.62 16.25 -22.80
C PRO A 101 -5.98 15.99 -23.48
N GLY A 102 -6.95 16.89 -23.29
CA GLY A 102 -8.28 16.82 -23.91
C GLY A 102 -9.06 18.12 -23.78
N LYS A 103 -10.14 18.30 -24.56
CA LYS A 103 -10.99 19.50 -24.51
C LYS A 103 -11.64 19.65 -23.12
N GLU A 104 -11.47 20.83 -22.51
CA GLU A 104 -11.70 21.07 -21.07
C GLU A 104 -13.17 21.11 -20.65
N ALA A 105 -14.10 21.42 -21.56
CA ALA A 105 -15.50 21.71 -21.22
C ALA A 105 -16.26 20.54 -20.56
N SER A 106 -15.85 19.28 -20.76
CA SER A 106 -16.47 18.11 -20.12
C SER A 106 -15.68 17.55 -18.94
N LEU A 107 -14.50 18.11 -18.63
CA LEU A 107 -13.62 17.54 -17.61
C LEU A 107 -14.15 17.80 -16.20
N SER A 108 -14.69 18.98 -15.91
CA SER A 108 -15.19 19.30 -14.56
C SER A 108 -16.34 18.38 -14.14
N SER A 109 -17.37 18.21 -14.97
CA SER A 109 -18.49 17.31 -14.65
C SER A 109 -18.04 15.84 -14.54
N PHE A 110 -17.14 15.41 -15.43
CA PHE A 110 -16.56 14.07 -15.36
C PHE A 110 -15.75 13.85 -14.06
N MET A 111 -14.96 14.85 -13.65
CA MET A 111 -14.19 14.81 -12.40
C MET A 111 -15.09 14.72 -11.17
N HIS A 112 -16.26 15.35 -11.18
CA HIS A 112 -17.23 15.21 -10.09
C HIS A 112 -17.80 13.79 -9.98
N ILE A 113 -18.13 13.17 -11.11
CA ILE A 113 -18.66 11.80 -11.12
C ILE A 113 -17.59 10.81 -10.65
N VAL A 114 -16.39 10.85 -11.25
CA VAL A 114 -15.32 9.92 -10.87
C VAL A 114 -14.89 10.10 -9.42
N LEU A 115 -14.91 11.33 -8.89
CA LEU A 115 -14.60 11.59 -7.49
C LEU A 115 -15.62 10.91 -6.56
N ALA A 116 -16.91 10.98 -6.87
CA ALA A 116 -17.95 10.34 -6.06
C ALA A 116 -17.72 8.82 -6.01
N ASP A 117 -17.52 8.18 -7.17
CA ASP A 117 -17.30 6.74 -7.25
C ASP A 117 -16.00 6.30 -6.54
N VAL A 118 -14.92 7.09 -6.66
CA VAL A 118 -13.64 6.81 -5.99
C VAL A 118 -13.75 6.93 -4.47
N VAL A 119 -14.49 7.92 -3.98
CA VAL A 119 -14.75 8.08 -2.54
C VAL A 119 -15.58 6.92 -2.01
N ASP A 120 -16.59 6.48 -2.76
CA ASP A 120 -17.44 5.34 -2.39
C ASP A 120 -16.69 4.01 -2.40
N ALA A 121 -15.63 3.88 -3.21
CA ALA A 121 -14.74 2.72 -3.21
C ALA A 121 -13.91 2.58 -1.92
N ARG A 122 -13.78 3.65 -1.12
CA ARG A 122 -13.10 3.68 0.19
C ARG A 122 -11.69 3.05 0.19
N ALA A 123 -10.95 3.24 -0.90
CA ALA A 123 -9.56 2.78 -1.00
C ALA A 123 -8.68 3.43 0.08
N SER A 124 -7.59 2.77 0.47
CA SER A 124 -6.54 3.43 1.27
C SER A 124 -5.81 4.47 0.43
N ARG A 125 -5.13 5.42 1.09
CA ARG A 125 -4.28 6.42 0.41
C ARG A 125 -3.25 5.76 -0.49
N PHE A 126 -2.65 4.67 -0.02
CA PHE A 126 -1.70 3.86 -0.79
C PHE A 126 -2.32 3.29 -2.06
N VAL A 127 -3.46 2.60 -1.94
CA VAL A 127 -4.13 1.95 -3.08
C VAL A 127 -4.52 2.99 -4.13
N LEU A 128 -5.07 4.13 -3.69
CA LEU A 128 -5.43 5.24 -4.57
C LEU A 128 -4.20 5.80 -5.32
N ALA A 129 -3.13 6.12 -4.60
CA ALA A 129 -1.92 6.70 -5.19
C ALA A 129 -1.21 5.72 -6.14
N ALA A 130 -1.08 4.45 -5.74
CA ALA A 130 -0.50 3.40 -6.55
C ALA A 130 -1.31 3.15 -7.83
N SER A 131 -2.65 3.05 -7.72
CA SER A 131 -3.56 2.93 -8.86
C SER A 131 -3.40 4.08 -9.85
N CYS A 132 -3.52 5.32 -9.36
CA CYS A 132 -3.41 6.51 -10.18
C CYS A 132 -2.04 6.60 -10.86
N ARG A 133 -0.96 6.32 -10.11
CA ARG A 133 0.41 6.27 -10.66
C ARG A 133 0.51 5.21 -11.76
N ARG A 134 0.02 4.00 -11.51
CA ARG A 134 0.09 2.90 -12.48
C ARG A 134 -0.63 3.26 -13.77
N LEU A 135 -1.87 3.74 -13.68
CA LEU A 135 -2.67 4.14 -14.84
C LEU A 135 -1.97 5.22 -15.67
N ARG A 136 -1.38 6.24 -15.03
CA ARG A 136 -0.58 7.29 -15.71
C ARG A 136 0.58 6.70 -16.52
N HIS A 137 1.21 5.64 -16.03
CA HIS A 137 2.37 5.03 -16.68
C HIS A 137 2.01 4.01 -17.76
N THR A 138 0.86 3.34 -17.66
CA THR A 138 0.51 2.23 -18.55
C THR A 138 -0.47 2.61 -19.65
N LEU A 139 -1.40 3.54 -19.39
CA LEU A 139 -2.42 3.90 -20.36
C LEU A 139 -1.97 5.05 -21.26
N LYS A 140 -2.28 4.91 -22.56
CA LYS A 140 -2.04 5.97 -23.57
C LYS A 140 -3.16 7.00 -23.60
N PHE A 141 -4.36 6.60 -23.20
CA PHE A 141 -5.57 7.42 -23.22
C PHE A 141 -6.09 7.63 -21.81
N ARG A 142 -6.95 8.63 -21.66
CA ARG A 142 -7.61 8.96 -20.40
C ARG A 142 -8.37 7.73 -19.87
N PRO A 143 -8.14 7.28 -18.63
CA PRO A 143 -8.89 6.17 -18.07
C PRO A 143 -10.35 6.53 -17.86
N SER A 144 -11.22 5.59 -18.20
CA SER A 144 -12.61 5.55 -17.80
C SER A 144 -12.75 5.36 -16.29
N ILE A 145 -13.94 5.67 -15.75
CA ILE A 145 -14.25 5.45 -14.34
C ILE A 145 -14.08 3.97 -13.97
N ALA A 146 -14.53 3.05 -14.83
CA ALA A 146 -14.40 1.61 -14.60
C ALA A 146 -12.94 1.17 -14.48
N GLU A 147 -12.04 1.70 -15.30
CA GLU A 147 -10.60 1.40 -15.20
C GLU A 147 -9.99 1.94 -13.90
N VAL A 148 -10.42 3.12 -13.45
CA VAL A 148 -9.99 3.68 -12.15
C VAL A 148 -10.45 2.80 -10.99
N LEU A 149 -11.73 2.41 -10.97
CA LEU A 149 -12.29 1.54 -9.94
C LEU A 149 -11.64 0.15 -9.96
N GLN A 150 -11.43 -0.43 -11.14
CA GLN A 150 -10.78 -1.74 -11.28
C GLN A 150 -9.33 -1.71 -10.81
N ALA A 151 -8.58 -0.61 -11.05
CA ALA A 151 -7.22 -0.48 -10.55
C ALA A 151 -7.16 -0.46 -9.01
N MET A 152 -8.14 0.16 -8.35
CA MET A 152 -8.23 0.23 -6.89
C MET A 152 -8.79 -1.04 -6.24
N SER A 153 -9.38 -1.94 -7.03
CA SER A 153 -9.95 -3.17 -6.53
C SER A 153 -8.87 -4.14 -6.00
N PRO A 154 -9.13 -4.86 -4.90
CA PRO A 154 -8.26 -5.96 -4.45
C PRO A 154 -8.15 -7.08 -5.49
N THR A 155 -9.14 -7.20 -6.39
CA THR A 155 -9.15 -8.16 -7.50
C THR A 155 -8.70 -7.55 -8.82
N THR A 156 -7.87 -6.49 -8.77
CA THR A 156 -7.30 -5.88 -9.99
C THR A 156 -6.54 -6.92 -10.82
N ASP A 157 -6.69 -6.84 -12.14
CA ASP A 157 -6.00 -7.74 -13.07
C ASP A 157 -4.51 -7.37 -13.25
N ASP A 158 -4.10 -6.18 -12.82
CA ASP A 158 -2.71 -5.73 -12.88
C ASP A 158 -1.85 -6.40 -11.80
N ALA A 159 -0.98 -7.34 -12.24
CA ALA A 159 -0.09 -8.08 -11.36
C ALA A 159 0.89 -7.18 -10.57
N ALA A 160 1.28 -6.01 -11.10
CA ALA A 160 2.14 -5.08 -10.39
C ALA A 160 1.40 -4.39 -9.25
N LEU A 161 0.14 -4.00 -9.45
CA LEU A 161 -0.70 -3.44 -8.38
C LEU A 161 -1.00 -4.49 -7.30
N ARG A 162 -1.34 -5.73 -7.69
CA ARG A 162 -1.53 -6.82 -6.73
C ARG A 162 -0.29 -7.03 -5.86
N TRP A 163 0.90 -7.01 -6.47
CA TRP A 163 2.16 -7.08 -5.73
C TRP A 163 2.31 -5.93 -4.74
N LEU A 164 2.09 -4.68 -5.18
CA LEU A 164 2.20 -3.51 -4.31
C LEU A 164 1.23 -3.57 -3.12
N TYR A 165 -0.02 -3.99 -3.36
CA TYR A 165 -1.03 -4.10 -2.30
C TYR A 165 -0.66 -5.18 -1.29
N HIS A 166 -0.19 -6.34 -1.78
CA HIS A 166 0.30 -7.41 -0.94
C HIS A 166 1.51 -6.96 -0.10
N ALA A 167 2.51 -6.33 -0.73
CA ALA A 167 3.72 -5.88 -0.05
C ALA A 167 3.41 -4.84 1.03
N ALA A 168 2.63 -3.81 0.70
CA ALA A 168 2.23 -2.78 1.66
C ALA A 168 1.41 -3.37 2.82
N GLY A 169 0.48 -4.28 2.54
CA GLY A 169 -0.34 -4.94 3.56
C GLY A 169 0.49 -5.79 4.52
N GLN A 170 1.39 -6.62 4.00
CA GLN A 170 2.26 -7.47 4.81
C GLN A 170 3.20 -6.65 5.71
N ILE A 171 3.85 -5.64 5.15
CA ILE A 171 4.80 -4.81 5.91
C ILE A 171 4.04 -3.98 6.96
N ALA A 172 2.89 -3.39 6.62
CA ALA A 172 2.10 -2.63 7.60
C ALA A 172 1.58 -3.48 8.77
N ALA A 173 1.42 -4.80 8.57
CA ALA A 173 0.90 -5.73 9.56
C ALA A 173 1.91 -6.16 10.64
N VAL A 174 3.21 -5.89 10.48
CA VAL A 174 4.28 -6.34 11.40
C VAL A 174 4.01 -5.93 12.86
N SER A 175 3.59 -4.68 13.08
CA SER A 175 3.24 -4.21 14.43
C SER A 175 2.09 -5.03 15.06
N GLY A 176 1.13 -5.47 14.25
CA GLY A 176 0.04 -6.36 14.65
C GLY A 176 0.51 -7.77 14.96
N PHE A 177 1.49 -8.29 14.21
CA PHE A 177 2.11 -9.60 14.49
C PHE A 177 2.85 -9.60 15.82
N VAL A 178 3.65 -8.56 16.08
CA VAL A 178 4.36 -8.39 17.37
C VAL A 178 3.36 -8.28 18.53
N ALA A 179 2.30 -7.49 18.38
CA ALA A 179 1.25 -7.37 19.39
C ALA A 179 0.54 -8.71 19.66
N THR A 180 0.28 -9.48 18.60
CA THR A 180 -0.33 -10.81 18.68
C THR A 180 0.56 -11.80 19.43
N ALA A 181 1.86 -11.85 19.09
CA ALA A 181 2.82 -12.71 19.77
C ALA A 181 2.95 -12.35 21.26
N ARG A 182 3.04 -11.06 21.60
CA ARG A 182 3.05 -10.58 23.00
C ARG A 182 1.80 -11.03 23.75
N LYS A 183 0.62 -10.87 23.15
CA LYS A 183 -0.66 -11.29 23.76
C LYS A 183 -0.68 -12.79 24.04
N ARG A 184 -0.23 -13.62 23.09
CA ARG A 184 -0.18 -15.08 23.27
C ARG A 184 0.78 -15.50 24.36
N LEU A 185 1.93 -14.85 24.48
CA LEU A 185 2.87 -15.08 25.59
C LEU A 185 2.24 -14.77 26.95
N VAL A 186 1.52 -13.65 27.07
CA VAL A 186 0.84 -13.23 28.31
C VAL A 186 -0.25 -14.23 28.73
N VAL A 187 -1.03 -14.74 27.78
CA VAL A 187 -2.14 -15.67 28.05
C VAL A 187 -1.66 -17.12 28.21
N GLY A 188 -0.42 -17.43 27.81
CA GLY A 188 0.10 -18.80 27.81
C GLY A 188 -0.42 -19.65 26.63
N ASP A 189 -0.85 -19.01 25.55
CA ASP A 189 -1.41 -19.65 24.35
C ASP A 189 -0.32 -20.10 23.37
N TYR A 190 0.49 -21.04 23.85
CA TYR A 190 1.58 -21.68 23.11
C TYR A 190 1.73 -23.13 23.54
N THR A 191 2.32 -23.96 22.69
CA THR A 191 2.65 -25.34 23.06
C THR A 191 3.74 -25.30 24.12
N ARG A 192 3.42 -25.83 25.32
CA ARG A 192 4.44 -26.20 26.28
C ARG A 192 5.19 -27.37 25.64
N SER A 193 6.49 -27.19 25.41
CA SER A 193 7.40 -28.29 25.10
C SER A 193 7.59 -29.14 26.37
N ASP A 194 6.49 -29.62 26.94
CA ASP A 194 6.52 -30.59 28.02
C ASP A 194 6.63 -31.96 27.34
N ARG A 195 7.86 -32.36 27.00
CA ARG A 195 8.34 -33.75 26.87
C ARG A 195 9.80 -33.78 26.42
N ASN A 196 10.69 -33.89 27.40
CA ASN A 196 11.61 -35.02 27.55
C ASN A 196 12.29 -34.92 28.92
N GLY A 197 11.67 -35.58 29.91
CA GLY A 197 12.43 -36.29 30.92
C GLY A 197 12.87 -37.64 30.38
#